data_AF-A0A1S3FNS4-F1
#
_entry.id   AF-A0A1S3FNS4-F1
#
_cell.length_a   1.000
_cell.length_b   1.000
_cell.length_c   1.000
_cell.angle_alpha   90.00
_cell.angle_beta   90.00
_cell.angle_gamma   90.00
#
_symmetry.space_group_name_H-M   'P 1'
#
loop_
_entity.id
_entity.type
_entity.pdbx_description
1 polymer ?
#
loop_
_entity_poly.entity_id
_entity_poly.type
_entity_poly.pdbx_seq_one_letter_code
_entity_poly.pdbx_strand_id
1 'polypeptide(L)'
;MDTVDGVMERLRAQCLSRGSSGIQGLARFFRRLDRDGSRSLDAGELRRGLAQLGLALDPAEADAVCRRWDRDGSGTLDLEEFLRALRPPLSQARKAVIAAAFAKLDRSGDGVVTVEDLRGVYSGRAHPKVRSGEWTEEEALRRFLDTFESSDKDGQVTLAEFQDHYCGLSASVDTDEEFVAMMTSAWRL
;
A
#
# COMPACT_ATOMS: atom_id res chain seq x y z
N MET A 1 8.56 -19.77 -4.05
CA MET A 1 8.24 -18.53 -4.78
C MET A 1 6.95 -18.81 -5.48
N ASP A 2 5.86 -18.22 -5.01
CA ASP A 2 4.52 -18.53 -5.52
C ASP A 2 4.43 -18.16 -7.00
N THR A 3 3.82 -19.02 -7.82
CA THR A 3 3.67 -18.85 -9.28
C THR A 3 3.09 -17.48 -9.63
N VAL A 4 2.18 -17.03 -8.76
CA VAL A 4 1.50 -15.74 -8.78
C VAL A 4 2.50 -14.58 -8.62
N ASP A 5 3.40 -14.62 -7.64
CA ASP A 5 4.39 -13.55 -7.43
C ASP A 5 5.37 -13.40 -8.62
N GLY A 6 5.76 -14.52 -9.23
CA GLY A 6 6.62 -14.52 -10.42
C GLY A 6 5.94 -13.91 -11.66
N VAL A 7 4.63 -14.15 -11.84
CA VAL A 7 3.84 -13.52 -12.90
C VAL A 7 3.75 -12.01 -12.69
N MET A 8 3.56 -11.57 -11.45
CA MET A 8 3.50 -10.14 -11.12
C MET A 8 4.82 -9.44 -11.41
N GLU A 9 5.95 -10.06 -11.07
CA GLU A 9 7.27 -9.47 -11.30
C GLU A 9 7.52 -9.25 -12.80
N ARG A 10 7.12 -10.22 -13.63
CA ARG A 10 7.19 -10.09 -15.10
C ARG A 10 6.24 -9.01 -15.63
N LEU A 11 5.03 -8.93 -15.08
CA LEU A 11 4.06 -7.91 -15.43
C LEU A 11 4.60 -6.50 -15.13
N ARG A 12 5.14 -6.30 -13.91
CA ARG A 12 5.82 -5.06 -13.50
C ARG A 12 6.99 -4.74 -14.43
N ALA A 13 7.85 -5.70 -14.71
CA ALA A 13 9.00 -5.54 -15.60
C ALA A 13 8.57 -5.14 -17.02
N GLN A 14 7.50 -5.73 -17.57
CA GLN A 14 6.98 -5.34 -18.88
C GLN A 14 6.33 -3.96 -18.88
N CYS A 15 5.62 -3.60 -17.82
CA CYS A 15 5.07 -2.26 -17.65
C CYS A 15 6.18 -1.20 -17.57
N LEU A 16 7.24 -1.46 -16.83
CA LEU A 16 8.41 -0.59 -16.69
C LEU A 16 9.24 -0.51 -17.99
N SER A 17 9.46 -1.65 -18.67
CA SER A 17 10.24 -1.77 -19.91
C SER A 17 9.61 -1.03 -21.10
N ARG A 18 8.27 -1.01 -21.19
CA ARG A 18 7.55 -0.45 -22.35
C ARG A 18 7.46 1.08 -22.37
N GLY A 19 8.29 1.80 -21.60
CA GLY A 19 8.31 3.26 -21.60
C GLY A 19 6.96 3.88 -21.20
N SER A 20 6.18 3.15 -20.40
CA SER A 20 5.04 3.69 -19.68
C SER A 20 5.58 4.53 -18.53
N SER A 21 6.16 5.69 -18.86
CA SER A 21 6.75 6.62 -17.91
C SER A 21 5.66 7.06 -16.93
N GLY A 22 5.63 6.43 -15.77
CA GLY A 22 4.73 6.73 -14.66
C GLY A 22 3.30 6.19 -14.81
N ILE A 23 2.48 6.60 -13.83
CA ILE A 23 1.08 6.21 -13.61
C ILE A 23 0.22 6.26 -14.88
N GLN A 24 0.52 7.18 -15.80
CA GLN A 24 -0.23 7.38 -17.06
C GLN A 24 -0.14 6.18 -18.02
N GLY A 25 1.02 5.55 -18.13
CA GLY A 25 1.19 4.41 -19.02
C GLY A 25 0.57 3.13 -18.46
N LEU A 26 0.60 2.98 -17.13
CA LEU A 26 -0.14 1.94 -16.41
C LEU A 26 -1.66 2.12 -16.57
N ALA A 27 -2.18 3.34 -16.43
CA ALA A 27 -3.60 3.63 -16.65
C ALA A 27 -4.03 3.40 -18.11
N ARG A 28 -3.12 3.58 -19.09
CA ARG A 28 -3.37 3.20 -20.49
C ARG A 28 -3.36 1.69 -20.68
N PHE A 29 -2.51 0.97 -19.96
CA PHE A 29 -2.51 -0.48 -19.98
C PHE A 29 -3.79 -1.05 -19.37
N PHE A 30 -4.21 -0.57 -18.20
CA PHE A 30 -5.49 -0.89 -17.57
C PHE A 30 -6.67 -0.72 -18.54
N ARG A 31 -6.79 0.45 -19.18
CA ARG A 31 -7.85 0.72 -20.18
C ARG A 31 -7.83 -0.18 -21.41
N ARG A 32 -6.74 -0.89 -21.68
CA ARG A 32 -6.68 -1.89 -22.78
C ARG A 32 -7.13 -3.28 -22.32
N LEU A 33 -6.97 -3.57 -21.03
CA LEU A 33 -7.46 -4.81 -20.40
C LEU A 33 -8.98 -4.76 -20.24
N ASP A 34 -9.51 -3.61 -19.79
CA ASP A 34 -10.93 -3.31 -19.61
C ASP A 34 -11.62 -3.22 -20.98
N ARG A 35 -12.26 -4.30 -21.43
CA ARG A 35 -12.87 -4.36 -22.77
C ARG A 35 -14.31 -3.91 -22.77
N ASP A 36 -15.01 -4.13 -21.66
CA ASP A 36 -16.40 -3.74 -21.52
C ASP A 36 -16.56 -2.27 -21.08
N GLY A 37 -15.46 -1.62 -20.69
CA GLY A 37 -15.46 -0.22 -20.28
C GLY A 37 -16.07 -0.02 -18.89
N SER A 38 -16.13 -1.07 -18.08
CA SER A 38 -16.66 -1.04 -16.72
C SER A 38 -15.84 -0.16 -15.77
N ARG A 39 -14.61 0.22 -16.17
CA ARG A 39 -13.60 0.90 -15.33
C ARG A 39 -13.08 0.02 -14.20
N SER A 40 -13.31 -1.28 -14.28
CA SER A 40 -12.78 -2.30 -13.39
C SER A 40 -12.32 -3.49 -14.23
N LEU A 41 -11.48 -4.36 -13.69
CA LEU A 41 -11.05 -5.59 -14.38
C LEU A 41 -11.62 -6.80 -13.66
N ASP A 42 -12.42 -7.58 -14.38
CA ASP A 42 -12.80 -8.91 -13.92
C ASP A 42 -11.64 -9.92 -14.10
N ALA A 43 -11.74 -11.07 -13.43
CA ALA A 43 -10.70 -12.11 -13.50
C ALA A 43 -10.48 -12.65 -14.94
N GLY A 44 -11.51 -12.65 -15.78
CA GLY A 44 -11.42 -13.04 -17.18
C GLY A 44 -10.69 -12.01 -18.04
N GLU A 45 -10.94 -10.72 -17.83
CA GLU A 45 -10.25 -9.60 -18.47
C GLU A 45 -8.78 -9.55 -18.05
N LEU A 46 -8.50 -9.67 -16.75
CA LEU A 46 -7.13 -9.79 -16.24
C LEU A 46 -6.41 -10.97 -16.89
N ARG A 47 -7.01 -12.18 -16.86
CA ARG A 47 -6.42 -13.38 -17.47
C ARG A 47 -6.13 -13.20 -18.96
N ARG A 48 -7.08 -12.62 -19.70
CA ARG A 48 -6.93 -12.39 -21.15
C ARG A 48 -5.81 -11.39 -21.45
N GLY A 49 -5.74 -10.29 -20.72
CA GLY A 49 -4.68 -9.31 -20.98
C GLY A 49 -3.31 -9.78 -20.51
N LEU A 50 -3.22 -10.58 -19.44
CA LEU A 50 -1.97 -11.24 -19.05
C LEU A 50 -1.53 -12.28 -20.10
N ALA A 51 -2.46 -13.05 -20.65
CA ALA A 51 -2.17 -13.98 -21.75
C ALA A 51 -1.60 -13.27 -23.00
N GLN A 52 -2.11 -12.07 -23.33
CA GLN A 52 -1.56 -11.25 -24.43
C GLN A 52 -0.13 -10.77 -24.17
N LEU A 53 0.29 -10.72 -22.90
CA LEU A 53 1.66 -10.40 -22.51
C LEU A 53 2.58 -11.63 -22.43
N GLY A 54 2.07 -12.81 -22.78
CA GLY A 54 2.78 -14.09 -22.64
C GLY A 54 2.79 -14.61 -21.20
N LEU A 55 1.93 -14.07 -20.34
CA LEU A 55 1.75 -14.48 -18.94
C LEU A 55 0.41 -15.22 -18.82
N ALA A 56 0.40 -16.47 -19.25
CA ALA A 56 -0.78 -17.31 -19.11
C ALA A 56 -0.99 -17.66 -17.63
N LEU A 57 -2.19 -17.36 -17.13
CA LEU A 57 -2.69 -17.82 -15.84
C LEU A 57 -3.88 -18.73 -16.07
N ASP A 58 -3.99 -19.77 -15.25
CA ASP A 58 -5.19 -20.59 -15.21
C ASP A 58 -6.35 -19.80 -14.55
N PRO A 59 -7.62 -20.19 -14.78
CA PRO A 59 -8.77 -19.49 -14.22
C PRO A 59 -8.69 -19.32 -12.69
N ALA A 60 -8.29 -20.38 -11.98
CA ALA A 60 -8.15 -20.34 -10.53
C ALA A 60 -7.02 -19.41 -10.07
N GLU A 61 -5.94 -19.29 -10.83
CA GLU A 61 -4.83 -18.38 -10.51
C GLU A 61 -5.24 -16.93 -10.75
N ALA A 62 -5.96 -16.65 -11.85
CA ALA A 62 -6.49 -15.32 -12.13
C ALA A 62 -7.49 -14.87 -11.05
N ASP A 63 -8.40 -15.75 -10.63
CA ASP A 63 -9.33 -15.49 -9.53
C ASP A 63 -8.58 -15.22 -8.22
N ALA A 64 -7.53 -16.00 -7.92
CA ALA A 64 -6.71 -15.81 -6.73
C ALA A 64 -5.96 -14.47 -6.77
N VAL A 65 -5.46 -14.04 -7.94
CA VAL A 65 -4.82 -12.73 -8.12
C VAL A 65 -5.83 -11.61 -7.91
N CYS A 66 -7.00 -11.68 -8.55
CA CYS A 66 -8.07 -10.70 -8.38
C CYS A 66 -8.46 -10.58 -6.92
N ARG A 67 -8.79 -11.69 -6.25
CA ARG A 67 -9.15 -11.67 -4.81
C ARG A 67 -8.06 -11.13 -3.89
N ARG A 68 -6.78 -11.25 -4.28
CA ARG A 68 -5.66 -10.73 -3.49
C ARG A 68 -5.50 -9.23 -3.65
N TRP A 69 -5.93 -8.66 -4.76
CA TRP A 69 -5.75 -7.24 -5.08
C TRP A 69 -7.00 -6.41 -4.81
N ASP A 70 -8.16 -7.05 -4.96
CA ASP A 70 -9.52 -6.59 -4.64
C ASP A 70 -9.61 -6.40 -3.12
N ARG A 71 -9.48 -5.15 -2.68
CA ARG A 71 -9.45 -4.77 -1.28
C ARG A 71 -10.84 -4.44 -0.77
N ASP A 72 -11.66 -3.84 -1.62
CA ASP A 72 -13.03 -3.47 -1.29
C ASP A 72 -14.00 -4.66 -1.40
N GLY A 73 -13.55 -5.79 -1.93
CA GLY A 73 -14.33 -7.01 -2.08
C GLY A 73 -15.41 -6.88 -3.16
N SER A 74 -15.25 -5.95 -4.10
CA SER A 74 -16.19 -5.73 -5.21
C SER A 74 -16.24 -6.90 -6.19
N GLY A 75 -15.23 -7.78 -6.18
CA GLY A 75 -15.09 -8.90 -7.11
C GLY A 75 -14.43 -8.51 -8.43
N THR A 76 -14.10 -7.24 -8.62
CA THR A 76 -13.33 -6.72 -9.76
C THR A 76 -12.19 -5.83 -9.26
N LEU A 77 -11.25 -5.48 -10.14
CA LEU A 77 -10.12 -4.63 -9.78
C LEU A 77 -10.26 -3.25 -10.38
N ASP A 78 -10.37 -2.24 -9.55
CA ASP A 78 -10.35 -0.88 -10.05
C ASP A 78 -8.93 -0.41 -10.45
N LEU A 79 -8.84 0.81 -11.00
CA LEU A 79 -7.56 1.37 -11.42
C LEU A 79 -6.59 1.59 -10.24
N GLU A 80 -7.09 1.98 -9.07
CA GLU A 80 -6.27 2.23 -7.89
C GLU A 80 -5.67 0.93 -7.36
N GLU A 81 -6.49 -0.11 -7.22
CA GLU A 81 -6.08 -1.45 -6.81
C GLU A 81 -5.08 -2.06 -7.78
N PHE A 82 -5.31 -1.90 -9.08
CA PHE A 82 -4.39 -2.35 -10.11
C PHE A 82 -3.05 -1.61 -10.07
N LEU A 83 -3.06 -0.29 -9.95
CA LEU A 83 -1.83 0.50 -9.82
C LEU A 83 -1.06 0.13 -8.56
N ARG A 84 -1.78 -0.08 -7.45
CA ARG A 84 -1.21 -0.53 -6.19
C ARG A 84 -0.54 -1.88 -6.32
N ALA A 85 -1.21 -2.84 -6.95
CA ALA A 85 -0.66 -4.18 -7.18
C ALA A 85 0.62 -4.16 -8.02
N LEU A 86 0.72 -3.25 -8.98
CA LEU A 86 1.88 -3.09 -9.83
C LEU A 86 3.03 -2.30 -9.18
N ARG A 87 2.84 -1.72 -7.98
CA ARG A 87 3.95 -1.11 -7.25
C ARG A 87 5.05 -2.16 -6.99
N PRO A 88 6.33 -1.81 -7.19
CA PRO A 88 7.42 -2.71 -6.86
C PRO A 88 7.38 -3.04 -5.36
N PRO A 89 7.68 -4.30 -4.99
CA PRO A 89 7.74 -4.65 -3.58
C PRO A 89 8.84 -3.83 -2.89
N LEU A 90 8.57 -3.40 -1.67
CA LEU A 90 9.57 -2.76 -0.82
C LEU A 90 10.79 -3.67 -0.66
N SER A 91 11.98 -3.10 -0.80
CA SER A 91 13.22 -3.82 -0.54
C SER A 91 13.29 -4.27 0.93
N GLN A 92 14.16 -5.23 1.23
CA GLN A 92 14.32 -5.71 2.60
C GLN A 92 14.78 -4.58 3.56
N ALA A 93 15.61 -3.64 3.08
CA ALA A 93 16.05 -2.49 3.86
C ALA A 93 14.87 -1.56 4.22
N ARG A 94 14.02 -1.23 3.23
CA ARG A 94 12.84 -0.40 3.47
C ARG A 94 11.84 -1.11 4.40
N LYS A 95 11.61 -2.41 4.19
CA LYS A 95 10.75 -3.22 5.08
C LYS A 95 11.27 -3.24 6.51
N ALA A 96 12.58 -3.38 6.71
CA ALA A 96 13.20 -3.43 8.03
C ALA A 96 13.01 -2.11 8.80
N VAL A 97 13.22 -0.96 8.15
CA VAL A 97 13.05 0.34 8.83
C VAL A 97 11.57 0.64 9.12
N ILE A 98 10.65 0.26 8.22
CA ILE A 98 9.20 0.38 8.45
C ILE A 98 8.78 -0.51 9.63
N ALA A 99 9.25 -1.75 9.68
CA ALA A 99 8.96 -2.66 10.78
C ALA A 99 9.54 -2.16 12.11
N ALA A 100 10.74 -1.57 12.11
CA ALA A 100 11.34 -0.96 13.30
C ALA A 100 10.54 0.26 13.77
N ALA A 101 10.07 1.12 12.85
CA ALA A 101 9.17 2.22 13.16
C ALA A 101 7.85 1.70 13.76
N PHE A 102 7.24 0.68 13.14
CA PHE A 102 6.01 0.07 13.63
C PHE A 102 6.19 -0.52 15.04
N ALA A 103 7.25 -1.30 15.27
CA ALA A 103 7.55 -1.89 16.57
C ALA A 103 7.85 -0.86 17.66
N LYS A 104 8.27 0.36 17.28
CA LYS A 104 8.41 1.46 18.22
C LYS A 104 7.06 2.05 18.63
N LEU A 105 6.10 2.06 17.70
CA LEU A 105 4.75 2.54 17.94
C LEU A 105 3.93 1.51 18.70
N ASP A 106 3.95 0.25 18.30
CA ASP A 106 3.26 -0.88 18.94
C ASP A 106 3.90 -1.20 20.31
N ARG A 107 3.35 -0.61 21.38
CA ARG A 107 3.87 -0.76 22.75
C ARG A 107 3.23 -1.96 23.44
N SER A 108 2.00 -2.29 23.09
CA SER A 108 1.29 -3.51 23.52
C SER A 108 1.98 -4.78 23.00
N GLY A 109 2.58 -4.72 21.80
CA GLY A 109 3.17 -5.86 21.10
C GLY A 109 2.13 -6.81 20.54
N ASP A 110 0.89 -6.35 20.34
CA ASP A 110 -0.23 -7.15 19.83
C ASP A 110 -0.32 -7.15 18.29
N GLY A 111 0.57 -6.42 17.62
CA GLY A 111 0.65 -6.34 16.17
C GLY A 111 -0.26 -5.29 15.55
N VAL A 112 -0.92 -4.46 16.36
CA VAL A 112 -1.71 -3.29 15.93
C VAL A 112 -1.28 -2.05 16.70
N VAL A 113 -1.22 -0.90 16.02
CA VAL A 113 -0.95 0.38 16.68
C VAL A 113 -2.27 1.06 16.95
N THR A 114 -2.53 1.36 18.22
CA THR A 114 -3.75 2.05 18.67
C THR A 114 -3.43 3.43 19.26
N VAL A 115 -4.48 4.20 19.57
CA VAL A 115 -4.33 5.51 20.25
C VAL A 115 -3.66 5.36 21.61
N GLU A 116 -3.86 4.22 22.28
CA GLU A 116 -3.26 3.93 23.58
C GLU A 116 -1.74 3.78 23.47
N ASP A 117 -1.28 3.08 22.43
CA ASP A 117 0.14 2.93 22.13
C ASP A 117 0.81 4.28 21.83
N LEU A 118 0.16 5.09 20.99
CA LEU A 118 0.68 6.41 20.64
C LEU A 118 0.76 7.35 21.82
N ARG A 119 -0.20 7.30 22.76
CA ARG A 119 -0.20 8.13 23.98
C ARG A 119 1.06 7.89 24.82
N GLY A 120 1.66 6.70 24.74
CA GLY A 120 2.92 6.35 25.40
C GLY A 120 4.19 6.85 24.70
N VAL A 121 4.11 7.21 23.41
CA VAL A 121 5.26 7.58 22.57
C VAL A 121 5.24 9.08 22.20
N TYR A 122 4.06 9.64 21.97
CA TYR A 122 3.85 11.02 21.53
C TYR A 122 2.81 11.72 22.40
N SER A 123 3.11 12.95 22.82
CA SER A 123 2.13 13.79 23.51
C SER A 123 1.44 14.73 22.52
N GLY A 124 0.11 14.61 22.41
CA GLY A 124 -0.72 15.49 21.60
C GLY A 124 -0.94 16.87 22.24
N ARG A 125 -0.53 17.08 23.49
CA ARG A 125 -0.74 18.34 24.25
C ARG A 125 -0.06 19.56 23.65
N ALA A 126 1.04 19.35 22.93
CA ALA A 126 1.75 20.42 22.25
C ALA A 126 1.08 20.86 20.95
N HIS A 127 0.09 20.10 20.44
CA HIS A 127 -0.56 20.39 19.17
C HIS A 127 -1.36 21.72 19.24
N PRO A 128 -1.23 22.63 18.26
CA PRO A 128 -1.88 23.94 18.29
C PRO A 128 -3.39 23.89 18.53
N LYS A 129 -4.08 22.91 17.94
CA LYS A 129 -5.53 22.73 18.12
C LYS A 129 -5.94 22.15 19.46
N VAL A 130 -5.03 21.43 20.14
CA VAL A 130 -5.26 20.99 21.52
C VAL A 130 -5.06 22.17 22.47
N ARG A 131 -4.07 23.03 22.18
CA ARG A 131 -3.83 24.26 22.94
C ARG A 131 -4.93 25.31 22.75
N SER A 132 -5.57 25.37 21.58
CA SER A 132 -6.72 26.26 21.35
C SER A 132 -8.03 25.74 21.97
N GLY A 133 -8.04 24.49 22.49
CA GLY A 133 -9.22 23.85 23.06
C GLY A 133 -10.21 23.33 22.01
N GLU A 134 -9.86 23.38 20.72
CA GLU A 134 -10.69 22.84 19.65
C GLU A 134 -10.68 21.31 19.65
N TRP A 135 -9.53 20.69 19.94
CA TRP A 135 -9.34 19.24 19.96
C TRP A 135 -8.88 18.76 21.33
N THR A 136 -9.24 17.54 21.67
CA THR A 136 -8.62 16.80 22.77
C THR A 136 -7.29 16.16 22.33
N GLU A 137 -6.45 15.79 23.29
CA GLU A 137 -5.22 15.02 23.00
C GLU A 137 -5.54 13.71 22.27
N GLU A 138 -6.64 13.05 22.64
CA GLU A 138 -7.10 11.81 22.01
C GLU A 138 -7.51 12.03 20.54
N GLU A 139 -8.27 13.09 20.25
CA GLU A 139 -8.65 13.42 18.87
C GLU A 139 -7.47 13.78 17.99
N ALA A 140 -6.43 14.42 18.55
CA ALA A 140 -5.21 14.72 17.81
C ALA A 140 -4.45 13.43 17.46
N LEU A 141 -4.33 12.49 18.41
CA LEU A 141 -3.68 11.19 18.20
C LEU A 141 -4.49 10.28 17.26
N ARG A 142 -5.82 10.25 17.42
CA ARG A 142 -6.73 9.53 16.51
C ARG A 142 -6.54 10.02 15.08
N ARG A 143 -6.58 11.34 14.86
CA ARG A 143 -6.34 11.92 13.53
C ARG A 143 -4.97 11.63 12.96
N PHE A 144 -3.96 11.45 13.81
CA PHE A 144 -2.65 11.01 13.35
C PHE A 144 -2.69 9.53 12.90
N LEU A 145 -3.34 8.63 13.63
CA LEU A 145 -3.54 7.23 13.20
C LEU A 145 -4.32 7.12 11.91
N ASP A 146 -5.38 7.91 11.78
CA ASP A 146 -6.21 8.00 10.58
C ASP A 146 -5.40 8.32 9.30
N THR A 147 -4.17 8.86 9.42
CA THR A 147 -3.30 9.09 8.24
C THR A 147 -2.61 7.83 7.75
N PHE A 148 -2.45 6.81 8.60
CA PHE A 148 -1.81 5.53 8.29
C PHE A 148 -2.81 4.39 8.10
N GLU A 149 -4.01 4.54 8.66
CA GLU A 149 -5.15 3.63 8.44
C GLU A 149 -5.50 3.55 6.95
N SER A 150 -6.02 2.39 6.54
CA SER A 150 -6.54 2.22 5.19
C SER A 150 -7.96 2.79 5.05
N SER A 151 -8.68 2.41 4.01
CA SER A 151 -10.06 2.85 3.75
C SER A 151 -11.00 2.51 4.93
N ASP A 152 -10.70 1.43 5.64
CA ASP A 152 -11.46 0.94 6.78
C ASP A 152 -10.95 1.60 8.07
N LYS A 153 -11.67 2.62 8.54
CA LYS A 153 -11.29 3.36 9.74
C LYS A 153 -11.75 2.67 11.02
N ASP A 154 -11.05 1.62 11.43
CA ASP A 154 -11.41 0.80 12.59
C ASP A 154 -10.75 1.24 13.91
N GLY A 155 -9.85 2.22 13.89
CA GLY A 155 -9.10 2.68 15.06
C GLY A 155 -7.77 1.98 15.29
N GLN A 156 -7.37 1.11 14.36
CA GLN A 156 -6.20 0.27 14.49
C GLN A 156 -5.37 0.36 13.21
N VAL A 157 -4.06 0.50 13.35
CA VAL A 157 -3.15 0.45 12.22
C VAL A 157 -2.38 -0.85 12.29
N THR A 158 -2.65 -1.75 11.36
CA THR A 158 -1.89 -3.00 11.23
C THR A 158 -0.55 -2.76 10.55
N LEU A 159 0.41 -3.69 10.72
CA LEU A 159 1.70 -3.63 10.01
C LEU A 159 1.51 -3.59 8.49
N ALA A 160 0.48 -4.27 7.97
CA ALA A 160 0.18 -4.30 6.55
C ALA A 160 -0.27 -2.93 6.02
N GLU A 161 -1.12 -2.22 6.76
CA GLU A 161 -1.57 -0.87 6.41
C GLU A 161 -0.44 0.15 6.51
N PHE A 162 0.35 0.07 7.58
CA PHE A 162 1.52 0.91 7.76
C PHE A 162 2.52 0.72 6.61
N GLN A 163 2.77 -0.53 6.19
CA GLN A 163 3.59 -0.83 5.01
C GLN A 163 3.00 -0.29 3.71
N ASP A 164 1.69 -0.37 3.51
CA ASP A 164 1.01 0.12 2.30
C ASP A 164 1.08 1.65 2.18
N HIS A 165 0.89 2.36 3.30
CA HIS A 165 1.07 3.80 3.39
C HIS A 165 2.50 4.19 3.00
N TYR A 166 3.50 3.56 3.61
CA TYR A 166 4.91 3.83 3.31
C TYR A 166 5.36 3.33 1.94
N CYS A 167 4.68 2.34 1.36
CA CYS A 167 4.90 1.93 -0.02
C CYS A 167 4.54 3.07 -1.00
N GLY A 168 3.51 3.86 -0.69
CA GLY A 168 3.15 5.04 -1.47
C GLY A 168 4.24 6.11 -1.43
N LEU A 169 4.71 6.44 -0.23
CA LEU A 169 5.80 7.41 -0.04
C LEU A 169 7.13 6.92 -0.62
N SER A 170 7.43 5.63 -0.46
CA SER A 170 8.62 4.97 -1.03
C SER A 170 8.69 5.12 -2.54
N ALA A 171 7.57 5.17 -3.26
CA ALA A 171 7.57 5.35 -4.71
C ALA A 171 8.08 6.74 -5.15
N SER A 172 8.10 7.73 -4.24
CA SER A 172 8.68 9.05 -4.48
C SER A 172 10.15 9.19 -4.07
N VAL A 173 10.74 8.15 -3.48
CA VAL A 173 12.14 8.16 -3.03
C VAL A 173 12.96 7.20 -3.88
N ASP A 174 13.93 7.76 -4.58
CA ASP A 174 14.73 7.06 -5.58
C ASP A 174 15.61 5.96 -4.98
N THR A 175 16.21 6.22 -3.81
CA THR A 175 17.18 5.30 -3.19
C THR A 175 16.72 4.74 -1.84
N ASP A 176 17.20 3.53 -1.53
CA ASP A 176 16.91 2.89 -0.25
C ASP A 176 17.56 3.65 0.90
N GLU A 177 18.76 4.21 0.70
CA GLU A 177 19.48 4.98 1.69
C GLU A 177 18.72 6.25 2.10
N GLU A 178 18.18 7.00 1.14
CA GLU A 178 17.37 8.19 1.42
C GLU A 178 16.09 7.84 2.16
N PHE A 179 15.43 6.75 1.77
CA PHE A 179 14.21 6.30 2.42
C PHE A 179 14.49 5.88 3.88
N VAL A 180 15.56 5.10 4.10
CA VAL A 180 15.96 4.67 5.44
C VAL A 180 16.37 5.86 6.30
N ALA A 181 17.11 6.83 5.75
CA ALA A 181 17.50 8.04 6.47
C ALA A 181 16.28 8.90 6.85
N MET A 182 15.34 9.08 5.91
CA MET A 182 14.07 9.77 6.14
C MET A 182 13.27 9.11 7.27
N MET A 183 13.10 7.79 7.21
CA MET A 183 12.35 7.03 8.21
C MET A 183 13.02 7.05 9.58
N THR A 184 14.33 6.85 9.63
CA THR A 184 15.13 6.90 10.87
C THR A 184 15.00 8.27 11.54
N SER A 185 15.07 9.35 10.75
CA SER A 185 14.90 10.71 11.25
C SER A 185 13.46 11.00 11.71
N ALA A 186 12.46 10.64 10.91
CA ALA A 186 11.05 10.88 11.19
C ALA A 186 10.59 10.18 12.48
N TRP A 187 10.98 8.92 12.64
CA TRP A 187 10.60 8.09 13.79
C TRP A 187 11.62 8.09 14.92
N ARG A 188 12.74 8.81 14.78
CA ARG A 188 13.86 8.85 15.74
C ARG A 188 14.32 7.44 16.15
N LEU A 189 14.58 6.60 15.16
CA LEU A 189 15.11 5.25 15.36
C LEU A 189 16.60 5.27 15.73
#